data_AF-A0A3N2D734-F1
#
_entry.id   AF-A0A3N2D734-F1
#
_cell.length_a   1.000
_cell.length_b   1.000
_cell.length_c   1.000
_cell.angle_alpha   90.00
_cell.angle_beta   90.00
_cell.angle_gamma   90.00
#
_symmetry.space_group_name_H-M   'P 1'
#
loop_
_entity.id
_entity.type
_entity.pdbx_description
1 polymer ?
#
loop_
_entity_poly.entity_id
_entity_poly.type
_entity_poly.pdbx_seq_one_letter_code
_entity_poly.pdbx_strand_id
1 'polypeptide(L)'
;MTRVLTRAAGSSALVAVLLAGLLVIVPPASAAGPSPSPPARAGLTAELAGDVTVELDGSLATITVDAERVRPVVYAGDAEPVSVGWVDVVDGAARIDLALMPAGDVTIAVLGADGELIGWASAELAADDSHAPPAAETTPRRATPWPAVAAVAGAVLLAVVVLVLLRRRPSRPAPAAEEADEDGPIASDESAAEPGDEGPAA
;
A
#
# COMPACT_ATOMS: atom_id res chain seq x y z
N MET A 1 -42.81 59.24 57.37
CA MET A 1 -41.60 59.08 58.20
C MET A 1 -41.37 57.58 58.36
N THR A 2 -40.26 56.89 58.07
CA THR A 2 -38.91 57.19 57.56
C THR A 2 -38.26 55.80 57.34
N ARG A 3 -37.60 55.57 56.18
CA ARG A 3 -36.44 54.66 55.86
C ARG A 3 -36.48 53.19 56.35
N VAL A 4 -36.45 52.13 55.52
CA VAL A 4 -35.45 51.62 54.53
C VAL A 4 -34.15 51.05 55.15
N LEU A 5 -33.77 49.84 54.66
CA LEU A 5 -32.52 49.02 54.79
C LEU A 5 -32.48 48.01 55.97
N THR A 6 -32.02 46.75 55.86
CA THR A 6 -30.95 46.17 55.01
C THR A 6 -30.96 44.62 55.06
N ARG A 7 -30.54 43.95 53.95
CA ARG A 7 -29.67 42.73 53.80
C ARG A 7 -29.85 41.51 54.74
N ALA A 8 -29.61 40.24 54.37
CA ALA A 8 -29.07 39.56 53.19
C ALA A 8 -29.20 38.02 53.39
N ALA A 9 -28.96 37.30 52.28
CA ALA A 9 -28.32 35.98 52.18
C ALA A 9 -29.15 34.70 52.39
N GLY A 10 -28.90 33.75 51.47
CA GLY A 10 -29.18 32.31 51.64
C GLY A 10 -30.03 31.70 50.53
N SER A 11 -29.53 31.66 49.29
CA SER A 11 -29.20 30.42 48.57
C SER A 11 -29.59 29.12 49.27
N SER A 12 -30.53 28.36 48.70
CA SER A 12 -30.26 27.01 48.19
C SER A 12 -31.49 26.30 47.65
N ALA A 13 -31.26 25.68 46.48
CA ALA A 13 -31.87 24.45 46.00
C ALA A 13 -33.37 24.48 45.65
N LEU A 14 -33.66 25.01 44.46
CA LEU A 14 -34.86 24.69 43.70
C LEU A 14 -34.52 23.53 42.75
N VAL A 15 -34.72 22.29 43.21
CA VAL A 15 -34.77 21.11 42.34
C VAL A 15 -36.24 20.88 42.00
N ALA A 16 -36.70 21.54 40.94
CA ALA A 16 -38.00 21.24 40.33
C ALA A 16 -37.74 20.56 38.99
N VAL A 17 -37.95 19.24 38.99
CA VAL A 17 -37.97 18.38 37.81
C VAL A 17 -39.09 18.87 36.90
N LEU A 18 -38.75 19.63 35.86
CA LEU A 18 -39.67 20.03 34.81
C LEU A 18 -39.50 19.05 33.63
N LEU A 19 -40.23 17.94 33.74
CA LEU A 19 -40.45 16.97 32.67
C LEU A 19 -41.41 17.59 31.65
N ALA A 20 -40.90 18.46 30.77
CA ALA A 20 -41.64 18.94 29.61
C ALA A 20 -40.68 19.36 28.49
N GLY A 21 -40.72 18.60 27.38
CA GLY A 21 -40.42 19.15 26.05
C GLY A 21 -38.97 19.08 25.58
N LEU A 22 -38.33 17.92 25.62
CA LEU A 22 -37.24 17.66 24.67
C LEU A 22 -37.85 17.08 23.38
N LEU A 23 -38.47 17.95 22.58
CA LEU A 23 -38.69 17.68 21.16
C LEU A 23 -37.30 17.62 20.53
N VAL A 24 -36.71 16.43 20.48
CA VAL A 24 -35.50 16.18 19.70
C VAL A 24 -35.92 16.33 18.25
N ILE A 25 -35.76 17.54 17.71
CA ILE A 25 -35.71 17.77 16.27
C ILE A 25 -34.41 17.08 15.85
N VAL A 26 -34.49 15.78 15.52
CA VAL A 26 -33.46 15.11 14.74
C VAL A 26 -33.54 15.83 13.38
N PRO A 27 -32.55 16.66 12.98
CA PRO A 27 -32.55 17.19 11.63
C PRO A 27 -32.62 15.98 10.69
N PRO A 28 -33.42 16.01 9.61
CA PRO A 28 -33.35 14.95 8.63
C PRO A 28 -31.88 14.83 8.25
N ALA A 29 -31.34 13.60 8.27
CA ALA A 29 -30.05 13.32 7.69
C ALA A 29 -30.17 13.71 6.22
N SER A 30 -29.81 14.95 5.89
CA SER A 30 -29.63 15.38 4.52
C SER A 30 -28.63 14.38 3.96
N ALA A 31 -29.08 13.55 3.03
CA ALA A 31 -28.22 12.66 2.31
C ALA A 31 -27.12 13.53 1.72
N ALA A 32 -25.90 13.43 2.28
CA ALA A 32 -24.75 14.12 1.73
C ALA A 32 -24.65 13.66 0.28
N GLY A 33 -24.69 14.61 -0.65
CA GLY A 33 -24.49 14.32 -2.07
C GLY A 33 -23.18 13.57 -2.29
N PRO A 34 -22.99 12.95 -3.48
CA PRO A 34 -21.72 12.30 -3.80
C PRO A 34 -20.57 13.30 -3.59
N SER A 35 -19.52 12.86 -2.89
CA SER A 35 -18.34 13.70 -2.70
C SER A 35 -17.71 14.03 -4.05
N PRO A 36 -17.29 15.29 -4.29
CA PRO A 36 -16.68 15.65 -5.56
C PRO A 36 -15.37 14.90 -5.76
N SER A 37 -15.13 14.48 -7.00
CA SER A 37 -13.88 13.81 -7.39
C SER A 37 -12.70 14.78 -7.29
N PRO A 38 -11.52 14.32 -6.83
CA PRO A 38 -10.29 15.10 -6.90
C PRO A 38 -10.02 15.60 -8.33
N PRO A 39 -9.63 16.87 -8.54
CA PRO A 39 -9.18 17.32 -9.84
C PRO A 39 -7.90 16.58 -10.26
N ALA A 40 -7.67 16.43 -11.56
CA ALA A 40 -6.40 15.89 -12.02
C ALA A 40 -5.27 16.90 -11.74
N ARG A 41 -4.11 16.46 -11.23
CA ARG A 41 -2.98 17.38 -10.95
C ARG A 41 -2.56 18.15 -12.21
N ALA A 42 -2.59 17.53 -13.39
CA ALA A 42 -2.28 18.20 -14.65
C ALA A 42 -3.26 19.34 -15.03
N GLY A 43 -4.44 19.38 -14.41
CA GLY A 43 -5.42 20.45 -14.57
C GLY A 43 -5.21 21.64 -13.63
N LEU A 44 -4.26 21.57 -12.69
CA LEU A 44 -3.92 22.68 -11.78
C LEU A 44 -2.95 23.63 -12.49
N THR A 45 -3.47 24.44 -13.41
CA THR A 45 -2.69 25.44 -14.16
C THR A 45 -2.59 26.75 -13.38
N ALA A 46 -1.59 27.58 -13.70
CA ALA A 46 -1.41 28.88 -13.05
C ALA A 46 -2.63 29.81 -13.20
N GLU A 47 -3.38 29.67 -14.30
CA GLU A 47 -4.62 30.43 -14.55
C GLU A 47 -5.75 30.03 -13.59
N LEU A 48 -5.68 28.81 -13.04
CA LEU A 48 -6.65 28.25 -12.11
C LEU A 48 -6.15 28.24 -10.65
N ALA A 49 -5.02 28.90 -10.36
CA ALA A 49 -4.54 29.04 -8.99
C ALA A 49 -5.51 29.82 -8.10
N GLY A 50 -6.25 30.77 -8.68
CA GLY A 50 -7.19 31.62 -7.95
C GLY A 50 -6.48 32.48 -6.89
N ASP A 51 -7.27 33.04 -5.96
CA ASP A 51 -6.79 33.84 -4.83
C ASP A 51 -6.53 32.99 -3.58
N VAL A 52 -6.20 31.71 -3.76
CA VAL A 52 -5.90 30.77 -2.66
C VAL A 52 -4.44 30.90 -2.25
N THR A 53 -4.19 31.07 -0.95
CA THR A 53 -2.83 31.04 -0.40
C THR A 53 -2.72 29.99 0.71
N VAL A 54 -1.51 29.47 0.90
CA VAL A 54 -1.20 28.47 1.92
C VAL A 54 0.03 28.93 2.70
N GLU A 55 -0.10 28.95 4.01
CA GLU A 55 1.01 29.14 4.94
C GLU A 55 1.15 27.90 5.84
N LEU A 56 2.38 27.46 6.07
CA LEU A 56 2.69 26.34 6.95
C LEU A 56 3.28 26.84 8.27
N ASP A 57 2.76 26.32 9.38
CA ASP A 57 3.35 26.39 10.71
C ASP A 57 3.59 24.96 11.20
N GLY A 58 4.81 24.46 10.99
CA GLY A 58 5.13 23.03 11.07
C GLY A 58 4.30 22.22 10.07
N SER A 59 3.56 21.23 10.55
CA SER A 59 2.65 20.41 9.72
C SER A 59 1.27 21.05 9.48
N LEU A 60 0.95 22.15 10.16
CA LEU A 60 -0.37 22.77 10.07
C LEU A 60 -0.42 23.75 8.89
N ALA A 61 -1.23 23.42 7.89
CA ALA A 61 -1.52 24.30 6.77
C ALA A 61 -2.70 25.21 7.07
N THR A 62 -2.48 26.53 6.98
CA THR A 62 -3.52 27.55 6.99
C THR A 62 -3.77 27.99 5.54
N ILE A 63 -4.97 27.71 5.05
CA ILE A 63 -5.44 27.99 3.70
C ILE A 63 -6.31 29.24 3.76
N THR A 64 -5.90 30.34 3.13
CA THR A 64 -6.74 31.54 3.01
C THR A 64 -7.57 31.46 1.74
N VAL A 65 -8.88 31.66 1.86
CA VAL A 65 -9.83 31.52 0.75
C VAL A 65 -11.14 32.28 1.03
N ASP A 66 -11.72 32.90 0.00
CA ASP A 66 -13.03 33.57 0.08
C ASP A 66 -14.18 32.57 -0.15
N ALA A 67 -14.44 31.74 0.85
CA ALA A 67 -15.55 30.78 0.87
C ALA A 67 -15.97 30.48 2.31
N GLU A 68 -17.22 30.05 2.53
CA GLU A 68 -17.68 29.68 3.88
C GLU A 68 -17.27 28.26 4.27
N ARG A 69 -17.14 27.37 3.28
CA ARG A 69 -16.79 25.96 3.45
C ARG A 69 -16.10 25.46 2.20
N VAL A 70 -15.04 24.69 2.39
CA VAL A 70 -14.20 24.16 1.31
C VAL A 70 -13.87 22.69 1.52
N ARG A 71 -13.41 22.03 0.47
CA ARG A 71 -12.88 20.67 0.53
C ARG A 71 -11.45 20.62 -0.02
N PRO A 72 -10.44 20.68 0.87
CA PRO A 72 -9.05 20.58 0.46
C PRO A 72 -8.71 19.19 -0.09
N VAL A 73 -7.95 19.17 -1.17
CA VAL A 73 -7.38 17.99 -1.81
C VAL A 73 -5.87 18.18 -1.88
N VAL A 74 -5.13 17.28 -1.26
CA VAL A 74 -3.68 17.37 -1.08
C VAL A 74 -2.98 16.39 -2.02
N TYR A 75 -1.98 16.89 -2.75
CA TYR A 75 -1.12 16.11 -3.63
C TYR A 75 0.32 16.24 -3.15
N ALA A 76 0.96 15.12 -2.79
CA ALA A 76 2.34 15.09 -2.31
C ALA A 76 3.16 14.08 -3.12
N GLY A 77 4.22 14.52 -3.79
CA GLY A 77 5.00 13.66 -4.70
C GLY A 77 4.10 12.93 -5.71
N ASP A 78 4.37 11.67 -6.02
CA ASP A 78 3.54 10.84 -6.93
C ASP A 78 2.41 10.05 -6.22
N ALA A 79 2.10 10.37 -4.97
CA ALA A 79 1.05 9.68 -4.23
C ALA A 79 -0.36 10.01 -4.77
N GLU A 80 -1.30 9.10 -4.54
CA GLU A 80 -2.73 9.34 -4.80
C GLU A 80 -3.22 10.57 -4.02
N PRO A 81 -4.07 11.43 -4.62
CA PRO A 81 -4.55 12.63 -3.96
C PRO A 81 -5.42 12.30 -2.75
N VAL A 82 -5.16 12.99 -1.64
CA VAL A 82 -5.89 12.80 -0.39
C VAL A 82 -6.89 13.93 -0.20
N SER A 83 -8.18 13.61 -0.14
CA SER A 83 -9.21 14.58 0.21
C SER A 83 -9.39 14.63 1.73
N VAL A 84 -9.28 15.82 2.34
CA VAL A 84 -9.40 16.00 3.80
C VAL A 84 -10.86 16.03 4.27
N GLY A 85 -11.81 16.13 3.32
CA GLY A 85 -13.24 16.29 3.61
C GLY A 85 -13.65 17.76 3.64
N TRP A 86 -14.90 18.02 4.02
CA TRP A 86 -15.42 19.38 4.13
C TRP A 86 -14.91 20.06 5.40
N VAL A 87 -14.36 21.26 5.24
CA VAL A 87 -13.77 22.09 6.29
C VAL A 87 -14.46 23.44 6.27
N ASP A 88 -14.92 23.88 7.44
CA ASP A 88 -15.47 25.23 7.61
C ASP A 88 -14.35 26.26 7.60
N VAL A 89 -14.58 27.38 6.93
CA VAL A 89 -13.66 28.50 6.88
C VAL A 89 -14.03 29.46 8.01
N VAL A 90 -13.08 29.74 8.89
CA VAL A 90 -13.25 30.64 10.04
C VAL A 90 -12.28 31.79 9.87
N ASP A 91 -12.80 33.02 9.91
CA ASP A 91 -12.02 34.25 9.69
C ASP A 91 -11.25 34.25 8.35
N GLY A 92 -11.86 33.69 7.30
CA GLY A 92 -11.26 33.59 5.96
C GLY A 92 -10.21 32.49 5.80
N ALA A 93 -10.04 31.63 6.81
CA ALA A 93 -9.07 30.55 6.78
C ALA A 93 -9.65 29.15 7.07
N ALA A 94 -9.22 28.15 6.31
CA ALA A 94 -9.37 26.73 6.62
C ALA A 94 -8.04 26.16 7.12
N ARG A 95 -8.07 25.25 8.09
CA ARG A 95 -6.86 24.62 8.65
C ARG A 95 -6.89 23.11 8.45
N ILE A 96 -5.79 22.56 7.97
CA ILE A 96 -5.60 21.10 7.82
C ILE A 96 -4.22 20.69 8.33
N ASP A 97 -4.14 19.50 8.92
CA ASP A 97 -2.86 18.93 9.38
C ASP A 97 -2.28 18.02 8.29
N LEU A 98 -1.03 18.28 7.92
CA LEU A 98 -0.27 17.56 6.92
C LEU A 98 0.75 16.58 7.50
N ALA A 99 0.74 16.33 8.82
CA ALA A 99 1.75 15.49 9.47
C ALA A 99 1.83 14.07 8.90
N LEU A 100 0.76 13.57 8.28
CA LEU A 100 0.73 12.24 7.66
C LEU A 100 1.04 12.26 6.15
N MET A 101 1.31 13.43 5.58
CA MET A 101 1.70 13.59 4.19
C MET A 101 3.21 13.39 4.03
N PRO A 102 3.67 12.79 2.93
CA PRO A 102 5.08 12.79 2.59
C PRO A 102 5.66 14.20 2.58
N ALA A 103 6.86 14.36 3.14
CA ALA A 103 7.62 15.60 3.06
C ALA A 103 7.98 15.97 1.61
N GLY A 104 8.29 17.25 1.39
CA GLY A 104 8.62 17.83 0.09
C GLY A 104 7.50 18.73 -0.45
N ASP A 105 7.46 18.87 -1.78
CA ASP A 105 6.46 19.69 -2.45
C ASP A 105 5.04 19.12 -2.25
N VAL A 106 4.18 19.92 -1.64
CA VAL A 106 2.77 19.63 -1.44
C VAL A 106 1.95 20.67 -2.20
N THR A 107 1.03 20.21 -3.02
CA THR A 107 0.02 21.05 -3.68
C THR A 107 -1.33 20.83 -3.01
N ILE A 108 -2.03 21.91 -2.67
CA ILE A 108 -3.36 21.88 -2.07
C ILE A 108 -4.34 22.53 -3.04
N ALA A 109 -5.23 21.74 -3.62
CA ALA A 109 -6.37 22.24 -4.38
C ALA A 109 -7.58 22.41 -3.46
N VAL A 110 -8.33 23.49 -3.65
CA VAL A 110 -9.46 23.87 -2.80
C VAL A 110 -10.74 23.82 -3.62
N LEU A 111 -11.63 22.87 -3.28
CA LEU A 111 -12.93 22.76 -3.92
C LEU A 111 -14.00 23.52 -3.11
N GLY A 112 -14.89 24.22 -3.82
CA GLY A 112 -16.06 24.88 -3.24
C GLY A 112 -17.19 23.89 -2.94
N ALA A 113 -18.27 24.39 -2.31
CA ALA A 113 -19.44 23.59 -1.91
C ALA A 113 -20.18 22.93 -3.09
N ASP A 114 -20.06 23.51 -4.28
CA ASP A 114 -20.53 22.98 -5.56
C ASP A 114 -19.63 21.88 -6.15
N GLY A 115 -18.44 21.68 -5.58
CA GLY A 115 -17.43 20.76 -6.06
C GLY A 115 -16.51 21.33 -7.15
N GLU A 116 -16.65 22.62 -7.49
CA GLU A 116 -15.77 23.29 -8.44
C GLU A 116 -14.46 23.73 -7.79
N LEU A 117 -13.40 23.87 -8.59
CA LEU A 117 -12.11 24.35 -8.12
C LEU A 117 -12.17 25.86 -7.89
N ILE A 118 -11.98 26.29 -6.64
CA ILE A 118 -11.82 27.70 -6.28
C ILE A 118 -10.40 28.17 -6.62
N GLY A 119 -9.41 27.33 -6.31
CA GLY A 119 -8.01 27.64 -6.52
C GLY A 119 -7.08 26.57 -5.96
N TRP A 120 -5.78 26.79 -6.09
CA TRP A 120 -4.76 25.91 -5.55
C TRP A 120 -3.49 26.68 -5.23
N ALA A 121 -2.73 26.18 -4.26
CA ALA A 121 -1.41 26.69 -3.92
C ALA A 121 -0.46 25.54 -3.56
N SER A 122 0.84 25.79 -3.66
CA SER A 122 1.87 24.84 -3.23
C SER A 122 2.64 25.38 -2.03
N ALA A 123 3.10 24.46 -1.20
CA ALA A 123 4.01 24.73 -0.10
C ALA A 123 4.99 23.55 0.05
N GLU A 124 6.09 23.78 0.74
CA GLU A 124 7.09 22.74 1.03
C GLU A 124 6.90 22.24 2.46
N LEU A 125 6.55 20.96 2.64
CA LEU A 125 6.45 20.33 3.96
C LEU A 125 7.81 19.80 4.38
N ALA A 126 8.35 20.28 5.50
CA ALA A 126 9.64 19.85 6.00
C ALA A 126 9.63 18.38 6.44
N ALA A 127 10.78 17.71 6.32
CA ALA A 127 10.94 16.31 6.73
C ALA A 127 10.68 16.10 8.23
N ASP A 128 11.08 17.05 9.08
CA ASP A 128 10.89 16.98 10.52
C ASP A 128 9.41 17.11 10.95
N ASP A 129 8.58 17.73 10.11
CA ASP A 129 7.14 17.92 10.32
C ASP A 129 6.30 16.78 9.73
N SER A 130 6.93 15.83 9.02
CA SER A 130 6.30 14.67 8.44
C SER A 130 6.49 13.42 9.30
N HIS A 131 5.42 12.66 9.44
CA HIS A 131 5.37 11.33 10.05
C HIS A 131 4.96 10.26 9.03
N ALA A 132 4.92 10.62 7.75
CA ALA A 132 4.76 9.65 6.69
C ALA A 132 5.95 8.68 6.70
N PRO A 133 5.74 7.37 6.51
CA PRO A 133 6.84 6.46 6.33
C PRO A 133 7.70 6.94 5.14
N PRO A 134 9.03 6.82 5.21
CA PRO A 134 9.89 7.25 4.12
C PRO A 134 9.43 6.56 2.84
N ALA A 135 9.21 7.35 1.78
CA ALA A 135 8.87 6.81 0.48
C ALA A 135 9.90 5.72 0.19
N ALA A 136 9.43 4.48 0.01
CA ALA A 136 10.32 3.37 -0.28
C ALA A 136 11.10 3.80 -1.52
N GLU A 137 12.40 4.06 -1.37
CA GLU A 137 13.26 4.29 -2.50
C GLU A 137 13.05 3.08 -3.39
N THR A 138 12.38 3.29 -4.53
CA THR A 138 12.49 2.35 -5.63
C THR A 138 13.93 2.47 -6.07
N THR A 139 14.83 1.80 -5.34
CA THR A 139 16.08 1.33 -5.89
C THR A 139 15.63 0.71 -7.20
N PRO A 140 16.12 1.19 -8.36
CA PRO A 140 15.80 0.53 -9.60
C PRO A 140 16.18 -0.93 -9.35
N ARG A 141 15.18 -1.80 -9.27
CA ARG A 141 15.40 -3.24 -9.22
C ARG A 141 16.19 -3.43 -10.49
N ARG A 142 17.52 -3.57 -10.37
CA ARG A 142 18.40 -3.77 -11.51
C ARG A 142 17.79 -4.98 -12.17
N ALA A 143 17.09 -4.75 -13.27
CA ALA A 143 16.37 -5.77 -14.00
C ALA A 143 17.46 -6.77 -14.33
N THR A 144 17.49 -7.86 -13.55
CA THR A 144 18.45 -8.91 -13.78
C THR A 144 18.02 -9.42 -15.14
N PRO A 145 18.83 -9.26 -16.20
CA PRO A 145 18.39 -9.64 -17.52
C PRO A 145 17.94 -11.10 -17.43
N TRP A 146 16.67 -11.31 -17.78
CA TRP A 146 15.96 -12.58 -17.74
C TRP A 146 16.73 -13.80 -18.28
N PRO A 147 17.73 -13.71 -19.19
CA PRO A 147 18.52 -14.89 -19.57
C PRO A 147 19.27 -15.58 -18.43
N ALA A 148 19.59 -14.91 -17.31
CA ALA A 148 20.34 -15.56 -16.22
C ALA A 148 19.49 -16.53 -15.38
N VAL A 149 18.18 -16.30 -15.26
CA VAL A 149 17.28 -17.14 -14.43
C VAL A 149 16.91 -18.45 -15.16
N ALA A 150 16.82 -18.42 -16.49
CA ALA A 150 16.53 -19.62 -17.30
C ALA A 150 17.64 -20.68 -17.22
N ALA A 151 18.90 -20.27 -17.10
CA ALA A 151 20.03 -21.19 -17.00
C ALA A 151 20.05 -21.97 -15.68
N VAL A 152 19.63 -21.33 -14.57
CA VAL A 152 19.64 -21.96 -13.24
C VAL A 152 18.49 -22.97 -13.11
N ALA A 153 17.30 -22.66 -13.63
CA ALA A 153 16.16 -23.57 -13.57
C ALA A 153 16.40 -24.87 -14.35
N GLY A 154 17.04 -24.79 -15.53
CA GLY A 154 17.40 -25.97 -16.33
C GLY A 154 18.43 -26.89 -15.64
N ALA A 155 19.43 -26.30 -14.98
CA ALA A 155 20.45 -27.08 -14.27
C ALA A 155 19.89 -27.82 -13.05
N VAL A 156 18.97 -27.19 -12.30
CA VAL A 156 18.33 -27.81 -11.13
C VAL A 156 17.42 -28.96 -11.56
N LEU A 157 16.65 -28.79 -12.64
CA LEU A 157 15.73 -29.83 -13.11
C LEU A 157 16.49 -31.06 -13.63
N LEU A 158 17.61 -30.85 -14.32
CA LEU A 158 18.48 -31.93 -14.81
C LEU A 158 19.17 -32.67 -13.65
N ALA A 159 19.63 -31.95 -12.62
CA ALA A 159 20.20 -32.55 -11.42
C ALA A 159 19.19 -33.41 -10.66
N VAL A 160 17.94 -32.97 -10.53
CA VAL A 160 16.86 -33.73 -9.87
C VAL A 160 16.54 -35.00 -10.66
N VAL A 161 16.43 -34.92 -11.99
CA VAL A 161 16.18 -36.10 -12.84
C VAL A 161 17.30 -37.14 -12.71
N VAL A 162 18.56 -36.72 -12.76
CA VAL A 162 19.72 -37.61 -12.57
C VAL A 162 19.71 -38.27 -11.19
N LEU A 163 19.43 -37.49 -10.13
CA LEU A 163 19.36 -38.02 -8.76
C LEU A 163 18.24 -39.06 -8.61
N VAL A 164 17.07 -38.82 -9.21
CA VAL A 164 15.95 -39.76 -9.18
C VAL A 164 16.28 -41.04 -9.93
N LEU A 165 16.95 -40.96 -11.08
CA LEU A 165 17.36 -42.15 -11.84
C LEU A 165 18.45 -42.96 -11.13
N LEU A 166 19.39 -42.31 -10.44
CA LEU A 166 20.40 -43.00 -9.63
C LEU A 166 19.80 -43.67 -8.39
N ARG A 167 18.82 -43.04 -7.74
CA ARG A 167 18.10 -43.64 -6.59
C ARG A 167 17.14 -44.76 -6.98
N ARG A 168 16.73 -44.84 -8.25
CA ARG A 168 15.86 -45.91 -8.78
C ARG A 168 16.62 -47.14 -9.22
N ARG A 169 17.96 -47.19 -9.13
CA ARG A 169 18.68 -48.45 -9.34
C ARG A 169 18.30 -49.41 -8.21
N PRO A 170 17.62 -50.53 -8.50
CA PRO A 170 17.29 -51.51 -7.47
C PRO A 170 18.58 -52.07 -6.90
N SER A 171 18.76 -51.91 -5.59
CA SER A 171 19.76 -52.65 -4.82
C SER A 171 19.50 -54.13 -5.03
N ARG A 172 20.34 -54.80 -5.83
CA ARG A 172 20.32 -56.26 -5.92
C ARG A 172 20.83 -56.79 -4.58
N PRO A 173 20.02 -57.58 -3.84
CA PRO A 173 20.48 -58.15 -2.58
C PRO A 173 21.52 -59.22 -2.86
N ALA A 174 22.61 -59.21 -2.10
CA ALA A 174 23.47 -60.38 -1.93
C ALA A 174 22.84 -61.30 -0.87
N PRO A 175 22.87 -62.62 -1.10
CA PRO A 175 23.43 -63.48 -0.05
C PRO A 175 24.33 -64.60 -0.60
N ALA A 176 25.11 -65.13 0.34
CA ALA A 176 26.32 -65.92 0.18
C ALA A 176 26.11 -67.46 0.23
N ALA A 177 27.22 -68.16 -0.03
CA ALA A 177 27.62 -69.51 0.41
C ALA A 177 27.10 -70.76 -0.34
N GLU A 178 28.02 -71.33 -1.10
CA GLU A 178 28.52 -72.73 -1.12
C GLU A 178 27.63 -73.97 -0.84
N GLU A 179 27.81 -74.93 -1.74
CA GLU A 179 27.74 -76.41 -1.67
C GLU A 179 26.40 -77.16 -1.49
N ALA A 180 26.01 -77.90 -2.54
CA ALA A 180 25.74 -79.34 -2.47
C ALA A 180 25.67 -79.94 -3.90
N ASP A 181 26.61 -80.84 -4.19
CA ASP A 181 26.59 -81.84 -5.27
C ASP A 181 25.30 -82.68 -5.25
N GLU A 182 24.82 -83.12 -6.43
CA GLU A 182 24.49 -84.52 -6.72
C GLU A 182 24.04 -84.73 -8.20
N ASP A 183 24.83 -85.55 -8.89
CA ASP A 183 24.54 -86.50 -9.99
C ASP A 183 23.92 -86.08 -11.36
N GLY A 184 24.70 -86.33 -12.44
CA GLY A 184 24.33 -86.22 -13.87
C GLY A 184 23.53 -87.44 -14.40
N PRO A 185 23.59 -87.82 -15.71
CA PRO A 185 24.41 -87.30 -16.81
C PRO A 185 23.71 -87.22 -18.22
N ILE A 186 24.56 -87.03 -19.26
CA ILE A 186 24.52 -87.37 -20.71
C ILE A 186 23.87 -86.46 -21.80
N ALA A 187 24.78 -85.78 -22.52
CA ALA A 187 25.18 -86.00 -23.94
C ALA A 187 24.59 -85.16 -25.10
N SER A 188 25.49 -84.97 -26.09
CA SER A 188 25.34 -84.52 -27.50
C SER A 188 25.33 -82.99 -27.70
N ASP A 189 25.99 -82.34 -28.67
CA ASP A 189 26.86 -82.67 -29.82
C ASP A 189 27.31 -81.28 -30.36
N GLU A 190 28.61 -80.94 -30.38
CA GLU A 190 29.48 -80.83 -31.57
C GLU A 190 29.23 -79.65 -32.56
N SER A 191 30.37 -79.03 -32.96
CA SER A 191 30.65 -78.14 -34.12
C SER A 191 30.14 -76.69 -34.11
N ALA A 192 30.96 -75.66 -33.87
CA ALA A 192 32.14 -75.16 -34.60
C ALA A 192 31.83 -74.52 -35.98
N ALA A 193 32.14 -73.21 -36.12
CA ALA A 193 32.95 -72.65 -37.22
C ALA A 193 32.94 -71.10 -37.17
N GLU A 194 34.06 -70.54 -36.73
CA GLU A 194 34.58 -69.23 -37.18
C GLU A 194 34.94 -69.29 -38.67
N PRO A 195 34.97 -68.13 -39.34
CA PRO A 195 36.25 -67.63 -39.87
C PRO A 195 36.44 -66.16 -39.46
N GLY A 196 37.62 -65.70 -39.00
CA GLY A 196 38.91 -65.67 -39.71
C GLY A 196 38.85 -64.68 -40.88
N ASP A 197 39.79 -63.80 -41.15
CA ASP A 197 41.06 -63.37 -40.55
C ASP A 197 41.57 -62.24 -41.47
N GLU A 198 42.42 -61.37 -40.93
CA GLU A 198 43.49 -60.61 -41.61
C GLU A 198 43.28 -59.89 -42.96
N GLY A 199 43.50 -58.57 -42.92
CA GLY A 199 44.76 -58.04 -43.49
C GLY A 199 44.82 -57.67 -44.99
N PRO A 200 45.89 -56.96 -45.42
CA PRO A 200 45.73 -55.69 -46.14
C PRO A 200 46.46 -55.59 -47.51
N ALA A 201 46.46 -54.36 -48.05
CA ALA A 201 47.34 -53.78 -49.08
C ALA A 201 46.89 -53.89 -50.56
N ALA A 202 46.63 -52.72 -51.18
CA ALA A 202 47.58 -52.01 -52.06
C ALA A 202 46.98 -50.65 -52.48
#